data_AF-A0A5F9DUM9-F1
#
_entry.id   AF-A0A5F9DUM9-F1
#
_cell.length_a   1.000
_cell.length_b   1.000
_cell.length_c   1.000
_cell.angle_alpha   90.00
_cell.angle_beta   90.00
_cell.angle_gamma   90.00
#
_symmetry.space_group_name_H-M   'P 1'
#
loop_
_entity.id
_entity.type
_entity.pdbx_description
1 polymer ?
#
loop_
_entity_poly.entity_id
_entity_poly.type
_entity_poly.pdbx_seq_one_letter_code
_entity_poly.pdbx_strand_id
1 'polypeptide(L)'
;MEAKTLGITTPRKPVLSVSARKLKDNAADWHNLILKWETLNDAGFTTANNIANLKISLLNKDKIELEGSSPASSENGEKENVEYHKELEVLCEELQATLDGLTRFPASSRTCTGRSCS
;
A
#
# COMPACT_ATOMS: atom_id res chain seq x y z
N MET A 1 64.09 -7.23 -20.95
CA MET A 1 63.58 -6.28 -19.93
C MET A 1 62.16 -6.71 -19.60
N GLU A 2 61.95 -7.27 -18.41
CA GLU A 2 60.66 -7.84 -18.02
C GLU A 2 59.71 -6.77 -17.50
N ALA A 3 58.48 -6.82 -17.99
CA ALA A 3 57.37 -5.96 -17.58
C ALA A 3 56.84 -6.43 -16.22
N LYS A 4 56.92 -5.57 -15.20
CA LYS A 4 56.28 -5.78 -13.90
C LYS A 4 54.79 -5.45 -14.00
N THR A 5 53.97 -6.49 -14.03
CA THR A 5 52.51 -6.43 -13.84
C THR A 5 52.16 -5.87 -12.46
N LEU A 6 51.50 -4.72 -12.45
CA LEU A 6 50.85 -4.15 -11.26
C LEU A 6 49.62 -4.99 -10.95
N GLY A 7 49.71 -5.84 -9.91
CA GLY A 7 48.56 -6.55 -9.38
C GLY A 7 47.54 -5.55 -8.84
N ILE A 8 46.38 -5.48 -9.50
CA ILE A 8 45.19 -4.81 -8.96
C ILE A 8 44.73 -5.62 -7.75
N THR A 9 45.20 -5.24 -6.56
CA THR A 9 44.54 -5.62 -5.31
C THR A 9 43.30 -4.75 -5.19
N THR A 10 42.13 -5.31 -5.53
CA THR A 10 40.85 -4.72 -5.15
C THR A 10 40.87 -4.39 -3.66
N PRO A 11 40.60 -3.13 -3.24
CA PRO A 11 40.55 -2.78 -1.83
C PRO A 11 39.52 -3.67 -1.13
N ARG A 12 39.97 -4.54 -0.22
CA ARG A 12 39.06 -5.31 0.64
C ARG A 12 38.27 -4.27 1.44
N LYS A 13 36.95 -4.24 1.24
CA LYS A 13 36.04 -3.31 1.92
C LYS A 13 36.37 -3.30 3.42
N PRO A 14 36.78 -2.17 4.01
CA PRO A 14 37.04 -2.10 5.44
C PRO A 14 35.76 -2.52 6.17
N VAL A 15 35.92 -3.36 7.19
CA VAL A 15 34.80 -3.78 8.06
C VAL A 15 34.29 -2.52 8.73
N LEU A 16 33.08 -2.08 8.34
CA LEU A 16 32.46 -0.88 8.88
C LEU A 16 32.40 -0.98 10.41
N SER A 17 32.73 0.13 11.07
CA SER A 17 32.52 0.28 12.51
C SER A 17 31.05 -0.02 12.85
N VAL A 18 30.81 -0.47 14.08
CA VAL A 18 29.46 -0.80 14.56
C VAL A 18 28.50 0.38 14.38
N SER A 19 28.98 1.62 14.53
CA SER A 19 28.18 2.84 14.31
C SER A 19 27.83 3.09 12.84
N ALA A 20 28.76 2.87 11.91
CA ALA A 20 28.50 3.02 10.48
C ALA A 20 27.52 1.96 9.96
N ARG A 21 27.56 0.75 10.53
CA ARG A 21 26.57 -0.30 10.22
C ARG A 21 25.16 0.08 10.67
N LYS A 22 25.01 0.56 11.91
CA LYS A 22 23.72 1.04 12.45
C LYS A 22 23.11 2.17 11.60
N LEU A 23 23.91 3.11 11.12
CA LEU A 23 23.41 4.18 10.25
C LEU A 23 22.85 3.64 8.93
N LYS A 24 23.57 2.69 8.32
CA LYS A 24 23.14 2.04 7.09
C LYS A 24 21.85 1.22 7.31
N ASP A 25 21.76 0.50 8.42
CA ASP A 25 20.59 -0.31 8.76
C ASP A 25 19.36 0.60 9.01
N ASN A 26 19.53 1.71 9.74
CA ASN A 26 18.47 2.71 9.91
C ASN A 26 18.00 3.32 8.58
N ALA A 27 18.93 3.62 7.66
CA ALA A 27 18.57 4.13 6.35
C ALA A 27 17.75 3.11 5.54
N ALA A 28 18.11 1.83 5.63
CA ALA A 28 17.35 0.74 5.03
C ALA A 28 15.96 0.60 5.68
N ASP A 29 15.86 0.73 7.00
CA ASP A 29 14.58 0.69 7.72
C ASP A 29 13.67 1.84 7.29
N TRP A 30 14.20 3.06 7.18
CA TRP A 30 13.44 4.21 6.67
C TRP A 30 12.98 4.01 5.23
N HIS A 31 13.82 3.46 4.36
CA HIS A 31 13.43 3.14 2.99
C HIS A 31 12.29 2.11 2.96
N ASN A 32 12.40 1.03 3.73
CA ASN A 32 11.37 0.00 3.84
C ASN A 32 10.06 0.57 4.42
N LEU A 33 10.18 1.52 5.36
CA LEU A 33 9.06 2.19 5.98
C LEU A 33 8.33 3.06 4.94
N ILE A 34 9.04 3.93 4.23
CA ILE A 34 8.47 4.75 3.15
C ILE A 34 7.82 3.89 2.08
N LEU A 35 8.47 2.82 1.63
CA LEU A 35 7.93 1.94 0.60
C LEU A 35 6.61 1.29 1.02
N LYS A 36 6.49 0.87 2.29
CA LYS A 36 5.24 0.33 2.85
C LYS A 36 4.14 1.39 2.92
N TRP A 37 4.49 2.62 3.29
CA TRP A 37 3.56 3.75 3.34
C TRP A 37 3.00 4.08 1.95
N GLU A 38 3.86 4.17 0.95
CA GLU A 38 3.46 4.39 -0.45
C GLU A 38 2.53 3.26 -0.94
N THR A 39 2.91 2.00 -0.71
CA THR A 39 2.08 0.84 -1.09
C THR A 39 0.68 0.89 -0.46
N LEU A 40 0.59 1.21 0.84
CA LEU A 40 -0.70 1.31 1.53
C LEU A 40 -1.53 2.50 1.01
N ASN A 41 -0.91 3.64 0.71
CA ASN A 41 -1.63 4.78 0.13
C ASN A 41 -2.17 4.48 -1.27
N ASP A 42 -1.37 3.84 -2.12
CA ASP A 42 -1.80 3.48 -3.47
C ASP A 42 -2.98 2.50 -3.43
N ALA A 43 -2.92 1.51 -2.53
CA ALA A 43 -4.03 0.59 -2.30
C ALA A 43 -5.29 1.34 -1.82
N GLY A 44 -5.15 2.19 -0.79
CA GLY A 44 -6.26 2.95 -0.23
C GLY A 44 -6.91 3.90 -1.23
N PHE A 45 -6.11 4.60 -2.05
CA PHE A 45 -6.61 5.47 -3.11
C PHE A 45 -7.34 4.68 -4.20
N THR A 46 -6.81 3.51 -4.58
CA THR A 46 -7.45 2.62 -5.55
C THR A 46 -8.81 2.15 -5.05
N THR A 47 -8.89 1.66 -3.81
CA THR A 47 -10.15 1.21 -3.21
C THR A 47 -11.15 2.35 -3.07
N ALA A 48 -10.72 3.54 -2.63
CA ALA A 48 -11.59 4.71 -2.55
C ALA A 48 -12.13 5.15 -3.93
N ASN A 49 -11.29 5.09 -4.97
CA ASN A 49 -11.71 5.37 -6.34
C ASN A 49 -12.73 4.34 -6.84
N ASN A 50 -12.55 3.06 -6.53
CA ASN A 50 -13.51 2.02 -6.88
C ASN A 50 -14.87 2.25 -6.21
N ILE A 51 -14.89 2.64 -4.92
CA ILE A 51 -16.13 3.02 -4.21
C ILE A 51 -16.82 4.20 -4.90
N ALA A 52 -16.06 5.23 -5.28
CA ALA A 52 -16.60 6.38 -5.98
C ALA A 52 -17.21 5.99 -7.35
N ASN A 53 -16.51 5.17 -8.12
CA ASN A 53 -16.98 4.68 -9.42
C ASN A 53 -18.22 3.79 -9.30
N LEU A 54 -18.27 2.94 -8.28
CA LEU A 54 -19.41 2.08 -7.96
C LEU A 54 -20.65 2.93 -7.64
N LYS A 55 -20.49 3.97 -6.83
CA LYS A 55 -21.57 4.93 -6.54
C LYS A 55 -22.02 5.73 -7.77
N ILE A 56 -21.08 6.19 -8.62
CA ILE A 56 -21.41 6.89 -9.87
C ILE A 56 -22.21 5.97 -10.81
N SER A 57 -21.84 4.70 -10.89
CA SER A 57 -22.50 3.71 -11.74
C SER A 57 -23.94 3.45 -11.29
N LEU A 58 -24.17 3.35 -9.97
CA LEU A 58 -25.52 3.25 -9.40
C LEU A 58 -26.38 4.47 -9.74
N LEU A 59 -25.87 5.69 -9.50
CA LEU A 59 -26.59 6.93 -9.79
C LEU A 59 -26.94 7.08 -11.29
N ASN A 60 -26.03 6.64 -12.17
CA ASN A 60 -26.27 6.66 -13.61
C ASN A 60 -27.34 5.65 -14.04
N LYS A 61 -27.41 4.48 -13.39
CA LYS A 61 -28.48 3.49 -13.62
C LYS A 61 -29.83 4.01 -13.17
N ASP A 62 -29.92 4.57 -11.96
CA ASP A 62 -31.16 5.16 -11.42
C ASP A 62 -31.71 6.25 -12.34
N LYS A 63 -30.82 7.08 -12.93
CA LYS A 63 -31.21 8.11 -13.90
C LYS A 63 -31.80 7.53 -15.19
N ILE A 64 -31.23 6.43 -15.70
CA ILE A 64 -31.69 5.79 -16.94
C ILE A 64 -33.06 5.12 -16.74
N GLU A 65 -33.27 4.47 -15.60
CA GLU A 65 -34.55 3.85 -15.24
C GLU A 65 -35.67 4.89 -15.04
N LEU A 66 -35.34 6.04 -14.44
CA LEU A 66 -36.31 7.12 -14.20
C LEU A 66 -36.76 7.84 -15.49
N GLU A 67 -35.88 7.97 -16.49
CA GLU A 67 -36.20 8.55 -17.80
C GLU A 67 -36.89 7.55 -18.75
N GLY A 68 -36.78 6.23 -18.48
CA GLY A 68 -37.40 5.17 -19.25
C GLY A 68 -38.70 4.64 -18.64
N SER A 69 -39.82 5.33 -18.84
CA SER A 69 -41.14 4.83 -18.40
C SER A 69 -41.52 3.49 -19.06
N SER A 70 -41.28 2.38 -18.37
CA SER A 70 -41.94 1.07 -18.60
C SER A 70 -41.90 0.20 -17.33
N PRO A 71 -43.04 -0.31 -16.82
CA PRO A 71 -43.13 -0.93 -15.49
C PRO A 71 -42.76 -2.41 -15.46
N ALA A 72 -41.79 -2.85 -16.27
CA ALA A 72 -41.49 -4.28 -16.47
C ALA A 72 -40.06 -4.65 -16.04
N SER A 73 -39.66 -4.40 -14.79
CA SER A 73 -38.42 -4.98 -14.23
C SER A 73 -38.38 -4.86 -12.69
N SER A 74 -39.17 -5.63 -11.95
CA SER A 74 -39.07 -5.62 -10.47
C SER A 74 -38.14 -6.72 -9.92
N GLU A 75 -37.81 -7.76 -10.68
CA GLU A 75 -37.03 -8.90 -10.19
C GLU A 75 -35.51 -8.79 -10.47
N ASN A 76 -35.12 -7.99 -11.47
CA ASN A 76 -33.70 -7.82 -11.83
C ASN A 76 -33.00 -6.79 -10.92
N GLY A 77 -33.69 -5.72 -10.54
CA GLY A 77 -33.14 -4.66 -9.69
C GLY A 77 -32.81 -5.11 -8.26
N GLU A 78 -33.56 -6.05 -7.69
CA GLU A 78 -33.30 -6.58 -6.34
C GLU A 78 -31.99 -7.39 -6.29
N LYS A 79 -31.74 -8.23 -7.30
CA LYS A 79 -30.51 -9.04 -7.38
C LYS A 79 -29.28 -8.16 -7.58
N GLU A 80 -29.41 -7.13 -8.42
CA GLU A 80 -28.36 -6.15 -8.69
C GLU A 80 -28.05 -5.26 -7.48
N ASN A 81 -29.07 -4.86 -6.71
CA ASN A 81 -28.88 -4.09 -5.48
C ASN A 81 -28.15 -4.91 -4.39
N VAL A 82 -28.48 -6.20 -4.27
CA VAL A 82 -27.80 -7.12 -3.35
C VAL A 82 -26.34 -7.33 -3.76
N GLU A 83 -26.05 -7.42 -5.06
CA GLU A 83 -24.68 -7.53 -5.57
C GLU A 83 -23.87 -6.25 -5.32
N TYR A 84 -24.45 -5.08 -5.60
CA TYR A 84 -23.87 -3.77 -5.27
C TYR A 84 -23.51 -3.64 -3.79
N HIS A 85 -24.44 -4.03 -2.90
CA HIS A 85 -24.20 -3.94 -1.46
C HIS A 85 -23.04 -4.83 -1.02
N LYS A 86 -22.95 -6.05 -1.55
CA LYS A 86 -21.86 -6.98 -1.26
C LYS A 86 -20.51 -6.45 -1.76
N GLU A 87 -20.46 -5.93 -2.99
CA GLU A 87 -19.24 -5.36 -3.54
C GLU A 87 -18.79 -4.13 -2.73
N LEU A 88 -19.72 -3.26 -2.35
CA LEU A 88 -19.44 -2.09 -1.52
C LEU A 88 -18.93 -2.48 -0.13
N GLU A 89 -19.51 -3.51 0.48
CA GLU A 89 -19.08 -4.03 1.78
C GLU A 89 -17.63 -4.51 1.72
N VAL A 90 -17.28 -5.32 0.72
CA VAL A 90 -15.89 -5.78 0.50
C VAL A 90 -14.93 -4.61 0.33
N LEU A 91 -15.28 -3.61 -0.49
CA LEU A 91 -14.43 -2.43 -0.68
C LEU A 91 -14.26 -1.62 0.62
N CYS A 92 -15.30 -1.54 1.45
CA CYS A 92 -15.22 -0.86 2.74
C CYS A 92 -14.32 -1.63 3.73
N GLU A 93 -14.41 -2.95 3.77
CA GLU A 93 -13.52 -3.81 4.56
C GLU A 93 -12.05 -3.68 4.12
N GLU A 94 -11.79 -3.67 2.81
CA GLU A 94 -10.45 -3.45 2.25
C GLU A 94 -9.88 -2.07 2.60
N LEU A 95 -10.71 -1.04 2.50
CA LEU A 95 -10.30 0.33 2.86
C LEU A 95 -10.01 0.43 4.37
N GLN A 96 -10.83 -0.21 5.20
CA GLN A 96 -10.62 -0.26 6.65
C GLN A 96 -9.31 -1.00 6.99
N ALA A 97 -9.05 -2.15 6.36
CA ALA A 97 -7.80 -2.89 6.55
C ALA A 97 -6.57 -2.07 6.15
N THR A 98 -6.69 -1.27 5.08
CA THR A 98 -5.63 -0.35 4.65
C THR A 98 -5.39 0.75 5.68
N LEU A 99 -6.46 1.35 6.22
CA LEU A 99 -6.38 2.37 7.27
C LEU A 99 -5.77 1.80 8.55
N ASP A 100 -6.12 0.58 8.93
CA ASP A 100 -5.52 -0.13 10.07
C ASP A 100 -4.02 -0.36 9.85
N GLY A 101 -3.61 -0.66 8.61
CA GLY A 101 -2.20 -0.73 8.22
C GLY A 101 -1.46 0.61 8.39
N LEU A 102 -2.09 1.71 7.98
CA LEU A 102 -1.53 3.07 8.10
C LEU A 102 -1.50 3.56 9.55
N THR A 103 -2.50 3.25 10.37
CA THR A 103 -2.53 3.65 11.80
C THR A 103 -1.54 2.85 12.65
N ARG A 104 -1.21 1.62 12.24
CA ARG A 104 -0.13 0.82 12.85
C ARG A 104 1.28 1.29 12.47
N PHE A 105 1.40 2.25 11.56
CA PHE A 105 2.66 2.83 11.11
C PHE A 105 2.99 4.11 11.92
N PRO A 106 4.10 4.21 12.69
CA PRO A 106 5.30 3.37 12.72
C PRO A 106 5.46 2.65 14.08
N ALA A 107 4.40 2.10 14.67
CA ALA A 107 4.48 1.39 15.96
C ALA A 107 5.43 0.16 15.92
N SER A 108 5.81 -0.29 14.72
CA SER A 108 6.82 -1.33 14.49
C SER A 108 8.25 -0.82 14.36
N SER A 109 8.48 0.49 14.26
CA SER A 109 9.83 1.06 14.35
C SER A 109 10.30 0.85 15.79
N ARG A 110 11.07 -0.21 16.00
CA ARG A 110 11.82 -0.38 17.24
C ARG A 110 12.66 0.87 17.37
N THR A 111 12.25 1.74 18.28
CA THR A 111 13.11 2.82 18.74
C THR A 111 14.40 2.14 19.16
N CYS A 112 15.49 2.44 18.45
CA CYS A 112 16.83 2.17 18.96
C CYS A 112 17.04 3.10 20.17
N THR A 113 16.30 2.85 21.25
CA THR A 113 16.57 3.41 22.56
C THR A 113 17.88 2.77 22.99
N GLY A 114 18.92 3.59 23.02
CA GLY A 114 20.30 3.19 23.29
C GLY A 114 20.49 2.61 24.68
N ARG A 115 20.08 1.35 24.89
CA ARG A 115 20.43 0.60 26.09
C ARG A 115 20.85 -0.82 25.71
N SER A 116 22.12 -1.07 25.99
CA SER A 116 22.87 -2.33 25.90
C SER A 116 23.25 -2.83 24.51
N CYS A 117 24.43 -2.37 24.05
CA CYS A 117 25.41 -3.28 23.50
C CYS A 117 26.55 -3.36 24.53
N SER A 118 26.68 -4.50 25.22
CA SER A 118 27.95 -4.95 25.78
C SER A 118 28.78 -5.57 24.69
#